data_AF-A0A7X8C0G1-F1
#
_entry.id   AF-A0A7X8C0G1-F1
#
_cell.length_a   1.000
_cell.length_b   1.000
_cell.length_c   1.000
_cell.angle_alpha   90.00
_cell.angle_beta   90.00
_cell.angle_gamma   90.00
#
_symmetry.space_group_name_H-M   'P 1'
#
loop_
_entity.id
_entity.type
_entity.pdbx_description
1 polymer ?
#
loop_
_entity_poly.entity_id
_entity_poly.type
_entity_poly.pdbx_seq_one_letter_code
_entity_poly.pdbx_strand_id
1 'polypeptide(L)'
;MKKIFCSFVLLSFLLSISCNTDNNSVVSDVENKNRASVLDENKVLLLMVDYTKSIFEGGKEFVFPERTNSFTISTTYVEPSDFGSLHLYYYELQEKLFYGTIHWMGRGKMYYPPEIDLPDKFAKLDANLDMPEFNKFKCIKYGYDQDYLTPKQCKEVWDAISNLAIVKSYMLSNPDGKINLFLYTPSVGAGDPEDWDWIIILKN
;
A
#
# COMPACT_ATOMS: atom_id res chain seq x y z
N MET A 1 34.87 68.97 -46.19
CA MET A 1 34.99 68.16 -44.96
C MET A 1 36.37 67.52 -44.92
N LYS A 2 37.00 67.51 -43.74
CA LYS A 2 38.46 67.48 -43.49
C LYS A 2 39.10 66.09 -43.61
N LYS A 3 40.24 66.08 -44.32
CA LYS A 3 41.56 65.45 -44.10
C LYS A 3 41.68 64.01 -43.56
N ILE A 4 42.42 63.23 -44.37
CA ILE A 4 43.17 61.99 -44.14
C ILE A 4 44.12 62.09 -42.94
N PHE A 5 44.22 61.01 -42.15
CA PHE A 5 45.47 60.63 -41.46
C PHE A 5 45.60 59.10 -41.39
N CYS A 6 46.74 58.62 -41.86
CA CYS A 6 47.17 57.22 -41.87
C CYS A 6 47.79 56.81 -40.53
N SER A 7 47.60 55.53 -40.20
CA SER A 7 48.55 54.57 -39.62
C SER A 7 49.27 54.90 -38.29
N PHE A 8 49.11 54.04 -37.28
CA PHE A 8 50.25 53.28 -36.74
C PHE A 8 49.77 52.03 -35.99
N VAL A 9 50.39 50.92 -36.35
CA VAL A 9 50.29 49.57 -35.78
C VAL A 9 50.86 49.56 -34.35
N LEU A 10 50.20 48.89 -33.41
CA LEU A 10 50.93 48.13 -32.39
C LEU A 10 50.18 46.87 -31.95
N LEU A 11 50.94 45.79 -32.05
CA LEU A 11 50.67 44.40 -31.77
C LEU A 11 50.85 44.14 -30.26
N SER A 12 49.89 43.49 -29.62
CA SER A 12 50.16 42.74 -28.38
C SER A 12 49.17 41.59 -28.22
N PHE A 13 49.71 40.43 -28.56
CA PHE A 13 49.24 39.08 -28.36
C PHE A 13 49.33 38.73 -26.87
N LEU A 14 48.23 38.35 -26.21
CA LEU A 14 48.29 37.52 -25.01
C LEU A 14 47.14 36.51 -25.04
N LEU A 15 47.48 35.32 -25.51
CA LEU A 15 46.77 34.09 -25.23
C LEU A 15 47.04 33.72 -23.77
N SER A 16 45.98 33.49 -23.00
CA SER A 16 46.04 32.69 -21.78
C SER A 16 44.95 31.63 -21.84
N ILE A 17 45.37 30.48 -22.37
CA ILE A 17 44.72 29.19 -22.17
C ILE A 17 44.89 28.85 -20.68
N SER A 18 43.77 28.75 -19.96
CA SER A 18 43.73 28.07 -18.67
C SER A 18 42.83 26.85 -18.85
N CYS A 19 43.46 25.71 -19.12
CA CYS A 19 42.88 24.42 -18.81
C CYS A 19 43.00 24.23 -17.31
N ASN A 20 41.87 24.16 -16.60
CA ASN A 20 41.83 23.42 -15.36
C ASN A 20 40.98 22.18 -15.62
N THR A 21 41.66 21.06 -15.83
CA THR A 21 41.07 19.74 -15.87
C THR A 21 40.93 19.30 -14.42
N ASP A 22 39.71 19.25 -13.91
CA ASP A 22 39.34 18.30 -12.87
C ASP A 22 37.95 17.75 -13.19
N ASN A 23 37.96 16.49 -13.60
CA ASN A 23 36.79 15.63 -13.73
C ASN A 23 36.16 15.44 -12.34
N ASN A 24 34.91 15.87 -12.17
CA ASN A 24 33.88 14.97 -11.66
C ASN A 24 32.48 15.54 -11.87
N SER A 25 31.83 14.95 -12.86
CA SER A 25 30.39 14.88 -13.03
C SER A 25 29.70 14.20 -11.83
N VAL A 26 28.41 14.52 -11.67
CA VAL A 26 27.37 13.76 -10.94
C VAL A 26 27.29 13.95 -9.42
N VAL A 27 26.66 15.04 -8.98
CA VAL A 27 25.89 15.06 -7.72
C VAL A 27 24.59 15.85 -7.96
N SER A 28 23.64 15.25 -8.66
CA SER A 28 22.23 15.66 -8.66
C SER A 28 21.25 14.51 -8.95
N ASP A 29 21.76 13.34 -9.35
CA ASP A 29 20.91 12.21 -9.74
C ASP A 29 20.68 11.18 -8.63
N VAL A 30 21.43 11.24 -7.52
CA VAL A 30 21.35 10.25 -6.43
C VAL A 30 20.18 10.55 -5.48
N GLU A 31 19.93 11.82 -5.16
CA GLU A 31 18.78 12.19 -4.31
C GLU A 31 17.44 12.01 -5.03
N ASN A 32 17.42 12.18 -6.36
CA ASN A 32 16.20 12.01 -7.14
C ASN A 32 15.91 10.53 -7.50
N LYS A 33 16.95 9.69 -7.66
CA LYS A 33 16.78 8.24 -7.82
C LYS A 33 16.21 7.57 -6.57
N ASN A 34 16.66 7.97 -5.38
CA ASN A 34 16.20 7.37 -4.13
C ASN A 34 14.76 7.75 -3.76
N ARG A 35 14.25 8.88 -4.29
CA ARG A 35 12.85 9.29 -4.11
C ARG A 35 11.93 8.68 -5.17
N ALA A 36 12.43 8.52 -6.40
CA ALA A 36 11.71 7.83 -7.47
C ALA A 36 11.62 6.32 -7.22
N SER A 37 12.64 5.68 -6.63
CA SER A 37 12.67 4.22 -6.43
C SER A 37 11.68 3.71 -5.38
N VAL A 38 11.33 4.51 -4.37
CA VAL A 38 10.35 4.14 -3.33
C VAL A 38 8.90 4.28 -3.82
N LEU A 39 8.67 5.08 -4.87
CA LEU A 39 7.37 5.23 -5.54
C LEU A 39 7.14 4.18 -6.65
N ASP A 40 8.11 3.30 -6.89
CA ASP A 40 8.17 2.41 -8.06
C ASP A 40 7.99 0.92 -7.70
N GLU A 41 7.73 0.62 -6.43
CA GLU A 41 7.53 -0.74 -5.92
C GLU A 41 6.05 -1.13 -5.99
N ASN A 42 5.74 -2.33 -6.47
CA ASN A 42 4.38 -2.88 -6.45
C ASN A 42 4.14 -3.58 -5.12
N LYS A 43 3.46 -2.92 -4.19
CA LYS A 43 3.18 -3.46 -2.86
C LYS A 43 1.71 -3.46 -2.50
N VAL A 44 1.33 -4.47 -1.73
CA VAL A 44 0.00 -4.58 -1.14
C VAL A 44 0.16 -4.76 0.35
N LEU A 45 -0.56 -3.97 1.13
CA LEU A 45 -0.60 -4.08 2.58
C LEU A 45 -1.90 -4.75 2.98
N LEU A 46 -1.79 -5.81 3.79
CA LEU A 46 -2.89 -6.44 4.49
C LEU A 46 -2.78 -6.10 5.98
N LEU A 47 -3.86 -5.62 6.59
CA LEU A 47 -3.96 -5.36 8.03
C LEU A 47 -5.12 -6.15 8.61
N MET A 48 -5.01 -6.52 9.88
CA MET A 48 -6.03 -7.24 10.64
C MET A 48 -6.50 -6.41 11.82
N VAL A 49 -7.83 -6.36 12.01
CA VAL A 49 -8.48 -5.68 13.13
C VAL A 49 -9.55 -6.61 13.71
N ASP A 50 -9.48 -6.86 15.02
CA ASP A 50 -10.46 -7.65 15.77
C ASP A 50 -11.87 -7.06 15.52
N TYR A 51 -12.81 -7.92 15.10
CA TYR A 51 -14.16 -7.51 14.73
C TYR A 51 -14.93 -6.86 15.89
N THR A 52 -14.80 -7.40 17.10
CA THR A 52 -15.59 -7.02 18.27
C THR A 52 -14.97 -5.86 19.04
N LYS A 53 -13.63 -5.85 19.16
CA LYS A 53 -12.86 -4.90 19.96
C LYS A 53 -12.37 -3.72 19.15
N SER A 54 -12.35 -3.82 17.81
CA SER A 54 -11.78 -2.82 16.92
C SER A 54 -10.32 -2.51 17.28
N ILE A 55 -9.55 -3.55 17.62
CA ILE A 55 -8.13 -3.44 17.97
C ILE A 55 -7.28 -3.93 16.80
N PHE A 56 -6.25 -3.17 16.44
CA PHE A 56 -5.27 -3.59 15.44
C PHE A 56 -4.44 -4.77 15.93
N GLU A 57 -4.46 -5.88 15.18
CA GLU A 57 -3.83 -7.14 15.56
C GLU A 57 -2.51 -7.42 14.83
N GLY A 58 -2.24 -6.69 13.75
CA GLY A 58 -1.03 -6.87 12.94
C GLY A 58 -1.31 -6.81 11.45
N GLY A 59 -0.31 -7.16 10.64
CA GLY A 59 -0.46 -7.11 9.19
C GLY A 59 0.70 -7.73 8.42
N LYS A 60 0.62 -7.65 7.10
CA LYS A 60 1.64 -8.14 6.18
C LYS A 60 1.78 -7.18 5.00
N GLU A 61 3.01 -6.78 4.71
CA GLU A 61 3.37 -6.14 3.45
C GLU A 61 3.81 -7.21 2.44
N PHE A 62 3.14 -7.24 1.29
CA PHE A 62 3.51 -8.03 0.13
C PHE A 62 4.26 -7.15 -0.85
N VAL A 63 5.36 -7.66 -1.40
CA VAL A 63 6.15 -7.00 -2.44
C VAL A 63 6.14 -7.88 -3.68
N PHE A 64 5.67 -7.32 -4.79
CA PHE A 64 5.57 -8.00 -6.07
C PHE A 64 6.62 -7.45 -7.05
N PRO A 65 7.35 -8.32 -7.77
CA PRO A 65 8.37 -7.89 -8.71
C PRO A 65 7.76 -7.31 -10.00
N GLU A 66 6.59 -7.82 -10.45
CA GLU A 66 5.91 -7.28 -11.62
C GLU A 66 5.14 -6.01 -11.30
N ARG A 67 5.17 -5.05 -12.23
CA ARG A 67 4.32 -3.85 -12.16
C ARG A 67 3.00 -4.08 -12.86
N THR A 68 1.96 -3.44 -12.36
CA THR A 68 0.64 -3.42 -12.98
C THR A 68 0.07 -2.00 -12.93
N ASN A 69 -0.84 -1.70 -13.86
CA ASN A 69 -1.54 -0.42 -13.89
C ASN A 69 -2.88 -0.45 -13.14
N SER A 70 -3.27 -1.63 -12.65
CA SER A 70 -4.54 -1.85 -11.96
C SER A 70 -4.35 -2.80 -10.79
N PHE A 71 -5.25 -2.68 -9.82
CA PHE A 71 -5.30 -3.56 -8.68
C PHE A 71 -6.72 -4.07 -8.49
N THR A 72 -6.92 -5.34 -8.83
CA THR A 72 -8.20 -6.02 -8.71
C THR A 72 -8.04 -7.20 -7.77
N ILE A 73 -8.92 -7.27 -6.78
CA ILE A 73 -8.99 -8.42 -5.88
C ILE A 73 -10.06 -9.36 -6.42
N SER A 74 -9.67 -10.59 -6.74
CA SER A 74 -10.60 -11.67 -7.04
C SER A 74 -10.74 -12.61 -5.84
N THR A 75 -11.90 -13.26 -5.73
CA THR A 75 -12.24 -14.14 -4.62
C THR A 75 -12.60 -15.54 -5.13
N THR A 76 -12.08 -16.57 -4.49
CA THR A 76 -12.58 -17.95 -4.61
C THR A 76 -13.17 -18.36 -3.27
N TYR A 77 -14.48 -18.57 -3.24
CA TYR A 77 -15.22 -18.96 -2.05
C TYR A 77 -15.78 -20.38 -2.23
N VAL A 78 -15.48 -21.24 -1.27
CA VAL A 78 -16.09 -22.56 -1.13
C VAL A 78 -16.99 -22.49 0.08
N GLU A 79 -18.29 -22.57 -0.16
CA GLU A 79 -19.29 -22.55 0.90
C GLU A 79 -19.12 -23.75 1.83
N PRO A 80 -19.13 -23.55 3.15
CA PRO A 80 -19.08 -24.65 4.11
C PRO A 80 -20.41 -25.42 4.13
N SER A 81 -20.38 -26.70 3.75
CA SER A 81 -21.29 -27.67 4.36
C SER A 81 -20.74 -27.97 5.75
N ASP A 82 -19.70 -28.80 5.86
CA ASP A 82 -18.92 -28.91 7.12
C ASP A 82 -17.64 -28.05 7.07
N PHE A 83 -17.00 -28.01 5.90
CA PHE A 83 -15.76 -27.31 5.63
C PHE A 83 -15.89 -26.46 4.37
N GLY A 84 -15.40 -25.23 4.45
CA GLY A 84 -15.35 -24.25 3.38
C GLY A 84 -14.03 -23.49 3.41
N SER A 85 -13.86 -22.57 2.47
CA SER A 85 -12.65 -21.74 2.41
C SER A 85 -12.87 -20.44 1.65
N LEU A 86 -12.00 -19.48 1.92
CA LEU A 86 -11.92 -18.22 1.20
C LEU A 86 -10.49 -17.97 0.76
N HIS A 87 -10.32 -17.66 -0.52
CA HIS A 87 -9.07 -17.21 -1.09
C HIS A 87 -9.25 -15.85 -1.74
N LEU A 88 -8.30 -14.94 -1.51
CA LEU A 88 -8.21 -13.69 -2.26
C LEU A 88 -6.91 -13.68 -3.07
N TYR A 89 -7.00 -13.14 -4.27
CA TYR A 89 -5.86 -12.98 -5.16
C TYR A 89 -5.74 -11.55 -5.66
N TYR A 90 -4.51 -11.11 -5.84
CA TYR A 90 -4.17 -10.04 -6.75
C TYR A 90 -4.38 -10.58 -8.16
N TYR A 91 -5.51 -10.23 -8.76
CA TYR A 91 -5.97 -10.82 -10.01
C TYR A 91 -5.00 -10.62 -11.17
N GLU A 92 -4.42 -9.44 -11.33
CA GLU A 92 -3.52 -9.12 -12.43
C GLU A 92 -2.26 -10.00 -12.43
N LEU A 93 -1.79 -10.42 -11.24
CA LEU A 93 -0.61 -11.24 -11.07
C LEU A 93 -0.92 -12.72 -10.78
N GLN A 94 -2.18 -13.05 -10.53
CA GLN A 94 -2.62 -14.35 -10.02
C GLN A 94 -1.93 -14.74 -8.69
N GLU A 95 -1.53 -13.74 -7.91
CA GLU A 95 -0.81 -13.93 -6.66
C GLU A 95 -1.76 -13.95 -5.46
N LYS A 96 -1.55 -14.86 -4.51
CA LYS A 96 -2.42 -15.01 -3.34
C LYS A 96 -2.17 -13.87 -2.34
N LEU A 97 -3.25 -13.26 -1.86
CA LEU A 97 -3.21 -12.25 -0.79
C LEU A 97 -3.71 -12.82 0.53
N PHE A 98 -4.67 -13.75 0.49
CA PHE A 98 -5.27 -14.35 1.67
C PHE A 98 -5.74 -15.77 1.39
N TYR A 99 -5.64 -16.63 2.40
CA TYR A 99 -6.31 -17.92 2.43
C TYR A 99 -6.69 -18.27 3.87
N GLY A 100 -7.99 -18.53 4.09
CA GLY A 100 -8.51 -19.05 5.35
C GLY A 100 -9.56 -20.12 5.12
N THR A 101 -9.64 -21.08 6.04
CA THR A 101 -10.73 -22.08 6.07
C THR A 101 -11.91 -21.57 6.88
N ILE A 102 -13.09 -22.13 6.63
CA ILE A 102 -14.34 -21.80 7.32
C ILE A 102 -14.98 -23.11 7.72
N HIS A 103 -15.28 -23.31 9.00
CA HIS A 103 -15.89 -24.56 9.47
C HIS A 103 -17.32 -24.28 9.98
N TRP A 104 -18.27 -25.17 9.72
CA TRP A 104 -19.63 -25.01 10.24
C TRP A 104 -19.70 -25.32 11.73
N MET A 105 -19.16 -26.47 12.14
CA MET A 105 -18.98 -26.80 13.56
C MET A 105 -17.50 -26.77 13.90
N GLY A 106 -17.06 -25.64 14.45
CA GLY A 106 -15.69 -25.41 14.89
C GLY A 106 -15.12 -24.11 14.35
N ARG A 107 -13.81 -23.95 14.51
CA ARG A 107 -13.07 -22.78 14.06
C ARG A 107 -12.17 -23.16 12.89
N GLY A 108 -12.36 -22.49 11.76
CA GLY A 108 -11.40 -22.47 10.66
C GLY A 108 -10.12 -21.75 11.05
N LYS A 109 -9.20 -21.60 10.11
CA LYS A 109 -7.90 -20.97 10.35
C LYS A 109 -7.42 -20.20 9.14
N MET A 110 -6.80 -19.04 9.38
CA MET A 110 -5.99 -18.36 8.38
C MET A 110 -4.68 -19.12 8.14
N TYR A 111 -4.46 -19.52 6.88
CA TYR A 111 -3.25 -20.22 6.43
C TYR A 111 -2.33 -19.33 5.61
N TYR A 112 -2.85 -18.26 4.99
CA TYR A 112 -2.05 -17.28 4.27
C TYR A 112 -2.53 -15.85 4.58
N PRO A 113 -1.61 -14.91 4.86
CA PRO A 113 -0.15 -15.13 4.97
C PRO A 113 0.21 -16.06 6.14
N PRO A 114 1.29 -16.86 6.05
CA PRO A 114 1.64 -17.83 7.09
C PRO A 114 2.13 -17.15 8.37
N GLU A 115 2.60 -15.91 8.25
CA GLU A 115 3.06 -15.07 9.34
C GLU A 115 2.59 -13.64 9.08
N ILE A 116 2.19 -12.96 10.15
CA ILE A 116 1.88 -11.53 10.18
C ILE A 116 2.85 -10.86 11.15
N ASP A 117 3.23 -9.62 10.82
CA ASP A 117 3.95 -8.76 11.74
C ASP A 117 2.99 -8.32 12.85
N LEU A 118 3.47 -8.36 14.09
CA LEU A 118 2.72 -7.95 15.27
C LEU A 118 2.61 -6.41 15.37
N PRO A 119 1.66 -5.86 16.14
CA PRO A 119 1.40 -4.42 16.19
C PRO A 119 2.61 -3.55 16.56
N ASP A 120 3.53 -4.07 17.37
CA ASP A 120 4.76 -3.39 17.79
C ASP A 120 5.78 -3.19 16.66
N LYS A 121 5.64 -3.92 15.55
CA LYS A 121 6.45 -3.75 14.34
C LYS A 121 6.02 -2.57 13.49
N PHE A 122 4.84 -2.01 13.73
CA PHE A 122 4.30 -0.92 12.94
C PHE A 122 4.55 0.42 13.62
N ALA A 123 5.31 1.29 12.96
CA ALA A 123 5.55 2.65 13.42
C ALA A 123 4.23 3.43 13.54
N LYS A 124 4.10 4.17 14.65
CA LYS A 124 2.93 4.99 14.97
C LYS A 124 3.19 6.46 14.63
N LEU A 125 2.11 7.17 14.33
CA LEU A 125 2.06 8.61 14.17
C LEU A 125 1.74 9.28 15.51
N ASP A 126 2.17 10.52 15.68
CA ASP A 126 1.83 11.34 16.86
C ASP A 126 0.34 11.75 16.90
N ALA A 127 -0.33 11.70 15.75
CA ALA A 127 -1.75 11.99 15.60
C ALA A 127 -2.40 11.04 14.59
N ASN A 128 -3.68 10.74 14.81
CA ASN A 128 -4.49 9.94 13.90
C ASN A 128 -4.71 10.68 12.57
N LEU A 129 -4.76 9.93 11.47
CA LEU A 129 -5.20 10.42 10.17
C LEU A 129 -6.72 10.68 10.15
N ASP A 130 -7.13 11.73 9.45
CA ASP A 130 -8.54 11.97 9.16
C ASP A 130 -9.13 10.81 8.36
N MET A 131 -10.36 10.43 8.70
CA MET A 131 -11.07 9.37 7.97
C MET A 131 -11.37 9.81 6.54
N PRO A 132 -11.03 9.00 5.52
CA PRO A 132 -11.42 9.27 4.15
C PRO A 132 -12.94 9.25 3.98
N GLU A 133 -13.41 9.86 2.90
CA GLU A 133 -14.82 9.79 2.49
C GLU A 133 -15.27 8.33 2.35
N PHE A 134 -16.53 8.05 2.71
CA PHE A 134 -17.07 6.69 2.74
C PHE A 134 -16.93 5.96 1.38
N ASN A 135 -16.96 6.68 0.26
CA ASN A 135 -16.79 6.14 -1.09
C ASN A 135 -15.37 5.62 -1.41
N LYS A 136 -14.38 5.88 -0.57
CA LYS A 136 -13.03 5.32 -0.67
C LYS A 136 -12.99 3.89 -0.13
N PHE A 137 -13.92 3.52 0.73
CA PHE A 137 -14.04 2.16 1.25
C PHE A 137 -14.78 1.27 0.24
N LYS A 138 -14.27 0.05 0.05
CA LYS A 138 -14.84 -0.93 -0.87
C LYS A 138 -14.95 -2.29 -0.18
N CYS A 139 -16.17 -2.83 -0.08
CA CYS A 139 -16.38 -4.18 0.40
C CYS A 139 -15.92 -5.19 -0.66
N ILE A 140 -15.06 -6.13 -0.28
CA ILE A 140 -14.75 -7.31 -1.07
C ILE A 140 -15.82 -8.35 -0.69
N LYS A 141 -16.73 -8.60 -1.63
CA LYS A 141 -17.89 -9.45 -1.40
C LYS A 141 -17.54 -10.91 -1.73
N TYR A 142 -17.98 -11.84 -0.87
CA TYR A 142 -17.90 -13.28 -1.10
C TYR A 142 -19.11 -13.98 -0.45
N GLY A 143 -19.53 -15.14 -0.95
CA GLY A 143 -20.68 -15.89 -0.41
C GLY A 143 -22.03 -15.19 -0.61
N TYR A 144 -23.05 -15.59 0.17
CA TYR A 144 -24.44 -15.14 -0.02
C TYR A 144 -24.84 -13.93 0.84
N ASP A 145 -24.13 -13.65 1.93
CA ASP A 145 -24.38 -12.47 2.78
C ASP A 145 -23.46 -11.32 2.36
N GLN A 146 -23.96 -10.49 1.44
CA GLN A 146 -23.13 -9.58 0.65
C GLN A 146 -23.22 -8.10 1.03
N ASP A 147 -23.96 -7.76 2.08
CA ASP A 147 -24.11 -6.39 2.57
C ASP A 147 -23.94 -6.43 4.10
N TYR A 148 -23.20 -5.57 4.78
CA TYR A 148 -23.06 -4.14 4.62
C TYR A 148 -21.71 -3.70 5.19
N LEU A 149 -20.93 -2.92 4.43
CA LEU A 149 -20.09 -1.92 5.09
C LEU A 149 -21.01 -0.77 5.45
N THR A 150 -21.21 -0.54 6.73
CA THR A 150 -21.85 0.68 7.23
C THR A 150 -20.79 1.75 7.48
N PRO A 151 -21.16 3.05 7.46
CA PRO A 151 -20.26 4.11 7.88
C PRO A 151 -19.69 3.90 9.29
N LYS A 152 -20.48 3.28 10.19
CA LYS A 152 -20.04 2.91 11.54
C LYS A 152 -18.88 1.90 11.50
N GLN A 153 -19.05 0.79 10.77
CA GLN A 153 -18.00 -0.24 10.65
C GLN A 153 -16.75 0.30 9.96
N CYS A 154 -16.88 1.10 8.89
CA CYS A 154 -15.73 1.74 8.26
C CYS A 154 -14.98 2.64 9.25
N LYS A 155 -15.71 3.37 10.10
CA LYS A 155 -15.09 4.21 11.13
C LYS A 155 -14.37 3.39 12.20
N GLU A 156 -14.99 2.33 12.70
CA GLU A 156 -14.40 1.44 13.70
C GLU A 156 -13.09 0.82 13.21
N VAL A 157 -13.10 0.31 11.97
CA VAL A 157 -11.89 -0.25 11.32
C VAL A 157 -10.86 0.84 11.06
N TRP A 158 -11.28 2.01 10.58
CA TRP A 158 -10.36 3.12 10.31
C TRP A 158 -9.67 3.61 11.58
N ASP A 159 -10.41 3.85 12.65
CA ASP A 159 -9.87 4.36 13.91
C ASP A 159 -8.75 3.44 14.44
N ALA A 160 -8.90 2.11 14.29
CA ALA A 160 -7.91 1.12 14.70
C ALA A 160 -6.56 1.24 13.97
N ILE A 161 -6.56 1.67 12.71
CA ILE A 161 -5.37 1.73 11.84
C ILE A 161 -4.92 3.15 11.50
N SER A 162 -5.71 4.17 11.84
CA SER A 162 -5.51 5.57 11.47
C SER A 162 -4.22 6.20 12.01
N ASN A 163 -3.60 5.60 13.03
CA ASN A 163 -2.33 6.06 13.59
C ASN A 163 -1.11 5.33 13.05
N LEU A 164 -1.25 4.46 12.04
CA LEU A 164 -0.14 3.72 11.47
C LEU A 164 0.58 4.55 10.40
N ALA A 165 1.90 4.71 10.53
CA ALA A 165 2.70 5.44 9.56
C ALA A 165 2.66 4.79 8.16
N ILE A 166 2.60 3.46 8.09
CA ILE A 166 2.49 2.73 6.83
C ILE A 166 1.16 3.02 6.11
N VAL A 167 0.05 3.18 6.84
CA VAL A 167 -1.25 3.55 6.25
C VAL A 167 -1.17 4.92 5.60
N LYS A 168 -0.53 5.89 6.28
CA LYS A 168 -0.26 7.21 5.69
C LYS A 168 0.53 7.10 4.39
N SER A 169 1.61 6.32 4.39
CA SER A 169 2.47 6.14 3.21
C SER A 169 1.70 5.56 2.03
N TYR A 170 0.88 4.52 2.23
CA TYR A 170 0.06 3.90 1.20
C TYR A 170 -1.02 4.84 0.64
N MET A 171 -1.67 5.60 1.51
CA MET A 171 -2.68 6.59 1.09
C MET A 171 -2.06 7.74 0.28
N LEU A 172 -0.80 8.11 0.55
CA LEU A 172 -0.09 9.15 -0.20
C LEU A 172 0.45 8.65 -1.54
N SER A 173 0.89 7.39 -1.61
CA SER A 173 1.44 6.82 -2.85
C SER A 173 0.35 6.46 -3.86
N ASN A 174 -0.85 6.12 -3.40
CA ASN A 174 -2.03 5.90 -4.24
C ASN A 174 -3.26 6.68 -3.73
N PRO A 175 -3.31 8.00 -3.96
CA PRO A 175 -4.40 8.85 -3.46
C PRO A 175 -5.79 8.46 -3.96
N ASP A 176 -5.87 7.86 -5.15
CA ASP A 176 -7.12 7.39 -5.76
C ASP A 176 -7.49 5.95 -5.40
N GLY A 177 -6.59 5.25 -4.70
CA GLY A 177 -6.77 3.90 -4.22
C GLY A 177 -8.01 3.73 -3.34
N LYS A 178 -8.51 2.49 -3.34
CA LYS A 178 -9.61 2.07 -2.46
C LYS A 178 -9.06 1.39 -1.21
N ILE A 179 -9.75 1.61 -0.10
CA ILE A 179 -9.57 0.86 1.14
C ILE A 179 -10.46 -0.36 1.02
N ASN A 180 -9.87 -1.49 0.62
CA ASN A 180 -10.62 -2.71 0.42
C ASN A 180 -10.79 -3.43 1.75
N LEU A 181 -11.99 -3.93 2.02
CA LEU A 181 -12.38 -4.49 3.31
C LEU A 181 -13.14 -5.79 3.10
N PHE A 182 -12.84 -6.82 3.87
CA PHE A 182 -13.76 -7.93 4.08
C PHE A 182 -13.72 -8.38 5.53
N LEU A 183 -14.84 -8.92 5.99
CA LEU A 183 -14.91 -9.61 7.26
C LEU A 183 -14.54 -11.07 7.01
N TYR A 184 -13.54 -11.60 7.70
CA TYR A 184 -13.23 -13.02 7.69
C TYR A 184 -13.91 -13.71 8.87
N THR A 185 -14.80 -14.64 8.57
CA THR A 185 -15.54 -15.43 9.58
C THR A 185 -15.06 -16.89 9.52
N PRO A 186 -14.12 -17.34 10.37
CA PRO A 186 -13.60 -18.71 10.34
C PRO A 186 -14.65 -19.77 10.77
N SER A 187 -15.79 -19.33 11.28
CA SER A 187 -16.90 -20.19 11.71
C SER A 187 -18.23 -19.65 11.20
N VAL A 188 -19.15 -20.52 10.76
CA VAL A 188 -20.53 -20.16 10.38
C VAL A 188 -21.57 -20.92 11.22
N GLY A 189 -22.86 -20.54 11.14
CA GLY A 189 -23.92 -21.16 11.92
C GLY A 189 -23.98 -20.65 13.36
N ALA A 190 -23.37 -21.38 14.31
CA ALA A 190 -23.27 -20.97 15.72
C ALA A 190 -22.02 -20.12 16.02
N GLY A 191 -21.29 -19.70 14.98
CA GLY A 191 -19.95 -19.11 15.06
C GLY A 191 -19.79 -18.00 16.10
N ASP A 192 -18.55 -17.85 16.60
CA ASP A 192 -18.20 -16.87 17.64
C ASP A 192 -17.63 -15.60 16.99
N PRO A 193 -18.30 -14.42 17.11
CA PRO A 193 -17.78 -13.17 16.58
C PRO A 193 -16.43 -12.75 17.16
N GLU A 194 -16.03 -13.25 18.34
CA GLU A 194 -14.70 -13.00 18.92
C GLU A 194 -13.56 -13.64 18.10
N ASP A 195 -13.90 -14.54 17.18
CA ASP A 195 -12.95 -15.19 16.29
C ASP A 195 -12.87 -14.54 14.91
N TRP A 196 -13.62 -13.45 14.68
CA TRP A 196 -13.74 -12.79 13.38
C TRP A 196 -12.81 -11.59 13.29
N ASP A 197 -12.29 -11.36 12.08
CA ASP A 197 -11.38 -10.26 11.80
C ASP A 197 -11.82 -9.45 10.60
N TRP A 198 -11.79 -8.13 10.73
CA TRP A 198 -11.76 -7.26 9.58
C TRP A 198 -10.36 -7.33 8.95
N ILE A 199 -10.34 -7.65 7.66
CA ILE A 199 -9.13 -7.63 6.85
C ILE A 199 -9.18 -6.41 5.94
N ILE A 200 -8.16 -5.57 6.06
CA ILE A 200 -8.01 -4.32 5.29
C ILE A 200 -6.89 -4.51 4.27
N ILE A 201 -7.16 -4.17 3.01
CA ILE A 201 -6.18 -4.29 1.93
C ILE A 201 -5.98 -2.95 1.22
N LEU A 202 -4.75 -2.44 1.26
CA LEU A 202 -4.31 -1.20 0.62
C LEU A 202 -3.28 -1.50 -0.46
N LYS A 203 -3.38 -0.78 -1.59
CA LYS A 203 -2.40 -0.82 -2.67
C LYS A 203 -1.64 0.50 -2.67
N ASN A 204 -0.30 0.43 -2.64
CA ASN A 204 0.55 1.62 -2.71
C ASN A 204 0.55 2.24 -4.11
#